data_AF-S7VD88-F1
#
_entry.id   AF-S7VD88-F1
#
_cell.length_a   1.000
_cell.length_b   1.000
_cell.length_c   1.000
_cell.angle_alpha   90.00
_cell.angle_beta   90.00
_cell.angle_gamma   90.00
#
_symmetry.space_group_name_H-M   'P 1'
#
loop_
_entity.id
_entity.type
_entity.pdbx_description
1 polymer ?
#
loop_
_entity_poly.entity_id
_entity_poly.type
_entity_poly.pdbx_seq_one_letter_code
_entity_poly.pdbx_strand_id
1 'polypeptide(L)'
;MAQTRSNKKPNVIVILTDDQGYKDLGSYGATDLKTPNIDRLAKEGVKFTQFYAAAPVCSPSRAALMTGKYNFNAGLFGNVVPPNSDPEGKSGLPTEEVTMAEMFKSNGYRTGLIGKWHLGHTPEKLPNGQGFDYFFGHQRGCIDNYSHFFFWHGPNLHDLYRNETEIYRPGEFFGDLMVQEMKQFISEKSDQPFFHLLGHKYAALPLSGRP
;
A
#
# COMPACT_ATOMS: atom_id res chain seq x y z
N MET A 1 34.90 -3.24 13.56
CA MET A 1 35.31 -2.80 12.21
C MET A 1 34.14 -2.03 11.61
N ALA A 2 34.28 -0.74 11.37
CA ALA A 2 33.24 0.06 10.74
C ALA A 2 33.18 -0.32 9.25
N GLN A 3 32.06 -0.89 8.79
CA GLN A 3 31.80 -1.04 7.36
C GLN A 3 31.79 0.36 6.74
N THR A 4 32.70 0.60 5.80
CA THR A 4 32.66 1.75 4.90
C THR A 4 31.33 1.68 4.16
N ARG A 5 30.30 2.38 4.65
CA ARG A 5 29.02 2.46 3.94
C ARG A 5 29.31 3.18 2.63
N SER A 6 29.11 2.46 1.52
CA SER A 6 28.99 3.07 0.20
C SER A 6 28.09 4.30 0.32
N ASN A 7 28.51 5.44 -0.20
CA ASN A 7 27.74 6.71 -0.18
C ASN A 7 26.47 6.64 -1.07
N LYS A 8 26.03 5.42 -1.43
CA LYS A 8 24.82 5.15 -2.20
C LYS A 8 23.62 5.13 -1.23
N LYS A 9 22.61 5.93 -1.57
CA LYS A 9 21.32 5.92 -0.88
C LYS A 9 20.72 4.50 -0.93
N PRO A 10 20.15 3.97 0.18
CA PRO A 10 19.58 2.62 0.21
C PRO A 10 18.25 2.57 -0.55
N ASN A 11 17.86 1.39 -1.03
CA ASN A 11 16.47 1.15 -1.42
C ASN A 11 15.60 1.01 -0.17
N VAL A 12 14.36 1.50 -0.23
CA VAL A 12 13.41 1.48 0.88
C VAL A 12 12.15 0.76 0.44
N ILE A 13 11.72 -0.25 1.19
CA ILE A 13 10.46 -0.95 0.97
C ILE A 13 9.64 -0.86 2.26
N VAL A 14 8.41 -0.37 2.14
CA VAL A 14 7.41 -0.43 3.21
C VAL A 14 6.37 -1.48 2.81
N ILE A 15 6.28 -2.55 3.59
CA ILE A 15 5.22 -3.55 3.44
C ILE A 15 4.14 -3.23 4.46
N LEU A 16 2.98 -2.80 3.97
CA LEU A 16 1.82 -2.46 4.80
C LEU A 16 0.73 -3.50 4.57
N THR A 17 0.45 -4.30 5.60
CA THR A 17 -0.64 -5.29 5.57
C THR A 17 -1.98 -4.64 5.94
N ASP A 18 -3.06 -5.20 5.40
CA ASP A 18 -4.43 -4.74 5.62
C ASP A 18 -5.18 -5.75 6.52
N ASP A 19 -5.74 -5.24 7.62
CA ASP A 19 -6.46 -5.96 8.68
C ASP A 19 -5.69 -7.11 9.37
N GLN A 20 -4.36 -7.06 9.35
CA GLN A 20 -3.54 -8.04 10.07
C GLN A 20 -3.52 -7.76 11.58
N GLY A 21 -3.94 -8.74 12.37
CA GLY A 21 -3.90 -8.72 13.82
C GLY A 21 -2.49 -8.90 14.40
N TYR A 22 -2.31 -8.45 15.64
CA TYR A 22 -1.03 -8.53 16.35
C TYR A 22 -0.49 -9.98 16.47
N LYS A 23 -1.39 -10.96 16.63
CA LYS A 23 -1.04 -12.38 16.83
C LYS A 23 -1.10 -13.22 15.55
N ASP A 24 -1.14 -12.60 14.38
CA ASP A 24 -1.29 -13.32 13.10
C ASP A 24 0.05 -13.83 12.53
N LEU A 25 1.16 -13.48 13.18
CA LEU A 25 2.52 -13.86 12.79
C LEU A 25 3.13 -14.83 13.80
N GLY A 26 3.84 -15.86 13.31
CA GLY A 26 4.54 -16.82 14.18
C GLY A 26 5.53 -16.14 15.13
N SER A 27 6.23 -15.11 14.65
CA SER A 27 7.15 -14.26 15.41
C SER A 27 6.48 -13.42 16.51
N TYR A 28 5.15 -13.34 16.52
CA TYR A 28 4.31 -12.72 17.56
C TYR A 28 3.42 -13.74 18.30
N GLY A 29 3.63 -15.04 18.07
CA GLY A 29 2.99 -16.12 18.82
C GLY A 29 1.80 -16.78 18.14
N ALA A 30 1.59 -16.58 16.83
CA ALA A 30 0.62 -17.38 16.07
C ALA A 30 0.99 -18.87 16.15
N THR A 31 -0.01 -19.74 16.32
CA THR A 31 0.18 -21.21 16.37
C THR A 31 -0.56 -21.94 15.25
N ASP A 32 -1.47 -21.23 14.58
CA ASP A 32 -2.37 -21.67 13.54
C ASP A 32 -1.99 -21.13 12.16
N LEU A 33 -1.38 -19.93 12.10
CA LEU A 33 -0.88 -19.34 10.86
C LEU A 33 0.63 -19.60 10.65
N LYS A 34 1.01 -19.86 9.39
CA LYS A 34 2.41 -20.12 8.99
C LYS A 34 2.98 -18.93 8.23
N THR A 35 3.95 -18.22 8.82
CA THR A 35 4.55 -17.01 8.24
C THR A 35 6.08 -17.07 8.15
N PRO A 36 6.68 -18.16 7.65
CA PRO A 36 8.12 -18.43 7.78
C PRO A 36 9.00 -17.33 7.18
N ASN A 37 8.57 -16.68 6.10
CA ASN A 37 9.33 -15.59 5.48
C ASN A 37 9.32 -14.30 6.32
N ILE A 38 8.18 -13.94 6.91
CA ILE A 38 8.06 -12.76 7.78
C ILE A 38 8.78 -13.02 9.11
N ASP A 39 8.66 -14.23 9.65
CA ASP A 39 9.35 -14.64 10.87
C ASP A 39 10.87 -14.64 10.70
N ARG A 40 11.35 -15.00 9.50
CA ARG A 40 12.75 -14.86 9.13
C ARG A 40 13.20 -13.39 9.10
N LEU A 41 12.41 -12.48 8.54
CA LEU A 41 12.71 -11.03 8.60
C LEU A 41 12.77 -10.52 10.05
N ALA A 42 11.86 -10.97 10.92
CA ALA A 42 11.88 -10.61 12.33
C ALA A 42 13.12 -11.17 13.07
N LYS A 43 13.60 -12.37 12.67
CA LYS A 43 14.82 -13.00 13.22
C LYS A 43 16.11 -12.33 12.74
N GLU A 44 16.15 -11.91 11.48
CA GLU A 44 17.32 -11.29 10.83
C GLU A 44 17.38 -9.77 11.03
N GLY A 45 16.30 -9.16 11.50
CA GLY A 45 16.16 -7.71 11.67
C GLY A 45 15.76 -7.29 13.08
N VAL A 46 15.00 -6.20 13.14
CA VAL A 46 14.48 -5.64 14.40
C VAL A 46 12.97 -5.84 14.44
N LYS A 47 12.49 -6.39 15.56
CA LYS A 47 11.07 -6.61 15.84
C LYS A 47 10.62 -5.65 16.95
N PHE A 48 9.45 -5.02 16.76
CA PHE A 48 8.84 -4.13 17.75
C PHE A 48 7.65 -4.83 18.40
N THR A 49 7.61 -4.93 19.73
CA THR A 49 6.43 -5.44 20.45
C THR A 49 5.41 -4.35 20.78
N GLN A 50 5.80 -3.09 20.58
CA GLN A 50 5.04 -1.88 20.87
C GLN A 50 5.11 -0.95 19.64
N PHE A 51 4.30 -1.25 18.62
CA PHE A 51 4.20 -0.48 17.38
C PHE A 51 2.72 -0.26 17.07
N TYR A 52 2.33 0.99 16.84
CA TYR A 52 0.93 1.40 16.78
C TYR A 52 0.62 2.11 15.47
N ALA A 53 -0.47 1.72 14.82
CA ALA A 53 -1.07 2.51 13.75
C ALA A 53 -1.62 3.83 14.32
N ALA A 54 -1.56 4.90 13.54
CA ALA A 54 -2.03 6.22 13.98
C ALA A 54 -3.56 6.31 14.10
N ALA A 55 -4.30 5.40 13.47
CA ALA A 55 -5.74 5.36 13.48
C ALA A 55 -6.26 3.91 13.41
N PRO A 56 -7.47 3.63 13.92
CA PRO A 56 -8.03 2.28 13.97
C PRO A 56 -8.67 1.81 12.64
N VAL A 57 -8.55 2.59 11.56
CA VAL A 57 -9.19 2.33 10.26
C VAL A 57 -8.28 2.71 9.08
N CYS A 58 -8.56 2.13 7.91
CA CYS A 58 -7.65 2.09 6.77
C CYS A 58 -7.18 3.46 6.25
N SER A 59 -8.06 4.32 5.73
CA SER A 59 -7.63 5.56 5.08
C SER A 59 -6.94 6.53 6.05
N PRO A 60 -7.48 6.79 7.25
CA PRO A 60 -6.79 7.63 8.24
C PRO A 60 -5.40 7.09 8.63
N SER A 61 -5.23 5.77 8.80
CA SER A 61 -3.92 5.19 9.10
C SER A 61 -2.94 5.34 7.92
N ARG A 62 -3.43 5.21 6.68
CA ARG A 62 -2.62 5.40 5.47
C ARG A 62 -2.22 6.85 5.28
N ALA A 63 -3.13 7.80 5.53
CA ALA A 63 -2.83 9.23 5.48
C ALA A 63 -1.73 9.59 6.47
N ALA A 64 -1.81 9.06 7.70
CA ALA A 64 -0.79 9.26 8.70
C ALA A 64 0.56 8.66 8.30
N LEU A 65 0.57 7.46 7.73
CA LEU A 65 1.79 6.85 7.19
C LEU A 65 2.39 7.72 6.07
N MET A 66 1.58 8.20 5.13
CA MET A 66 2.07 8.98 3.99
C MET A 66 2.64 10.34 4.42
N THR A 67 2.01 11.01 5.38
CA THR A 67 2.34 12.40 5.75
C THR A 67 3.24 12.54 6.99
N GLY A 68 3.33 11.48 7.81
CA GLY A 68 3.97 11.55 9.12
C GLY A 68 3.17 12.35 10.16
N LYS A 69 1.91 12.72 9.87
CA LYS A 69 1.02 13.47 10.75
C LYS A 69 -0.03 12.55 11.37
N TYR A 70 -0.57 12.92 12.53
CA TYR A 70 -1.85 12.33 12.96
C TYR A 70 -2.92 12.61 11.90
N ASN A 71 -3.85 11.68 11.72
CA ASN A 71 -4.85 11.74 10.66
C ASN A 71 -5.71 13.02 10.71
N PHE A 72 -5.99 13.55 11.91
CA PHE A 72 -6.68 14.84 12.09
C PHE A 72 -5.89 16.02 11.50
N ASN A 73 -4.57 15.99 11.60
CA ASN A 73 -3.67 17.00 11.06
C ASN A 73 -3.37 16.79 9.57
N ALA A 74 -3.55 15.56 9.07
CA ALA A 74 -3.49 15.23 7.65
C ALA A 74 -4.84 15.48 6.93
N GLY A 75 -5.86 15.99 7.64
CA GLY A 75 -7.17 16.32 7.07
C GLY A 75 -8.06 15.13 6.73
N LEU A 76 -7.76 13.91 7.21
CA LEU A 76 -8.55 12.71 6.90
C LEU A 76 -9.10 12.00 8.16
N PHE A 77 -10.40 12.20 8.40
CA PHE A 77 -11.08 11.77 9.63
C PHE A 77 -11.71 10.37 9.54
N GLY A 78 -12.01 9.90 8.33
CA GLY A 78 -12.69 8.63 8.08
C GLY A 78 -12.18 7.95 6.81
N ASN A 79 -12.72 6.78 6.51
CA ASN A 79 -12.40 6.10 5.25
C ASN A 79 -12.91 6.91 4.06
N VAL A 80 -12.14 6.87 2.99
CA VAL A 80 -12.52 7.49 1.72
C VAL A 80 -13.76 6.80 1.18
N VAL A 81 -14.77 7.59 0.86
CA VAL A 81 -16.02 7.09 0.28
C VAL A 81 -15.85 6.84 -1.22
N PRO A 82 -16.58 5.86 -1.78
CA PRO A 82 -16.50 5.55 -3.20
C PRO A 82 -17.07 6.68 -4.08
N PRO A 83 -16.67 6.80 -5.36
CA PRO A 83 -17.06 7.91 -6.24
C PRO A 83 -18.57 8.09 -6.42
N ASN A 84 -19.36 7.02 -6.34
CA ASN A 84 -20.83 7.10 -6.37
C ASN A 84 -21.42 7.87 -5.18
N SER A 85 -20.69 7.94 -4.05
CA SER A 85 -21.09 8.66 -2.83
C SER A 85 -20.31 9.97 -2.64
N ASP A 86 -19.34 10.26 -3.51
CA ASP A 86 -18.52 11.47 -3.52
C ASP A 86 -18.12 11.82 -4.97
N PRO A 87 -19.08 12.21 -5.81
CA PRO A 87 -18.82 12.45 -7.24
C PRO A 87 -17.90 13.65 -7.50
N GLU A 88 -17.79 14.55 -6.52
CA GLU A 88 -16.89 15.71 -6.56
C GLU A 88 -15.48 15.37 -6.04
N GLY A 89 -15.25 14.16 -5.53
CA GLY A 89 -13.96 13.73 -5.01
C GLY A 89 -13.42 14.57 -3.85
N LYS A 90 -14.32 15.06 -2.98
CA LYS A 90 -13.95 15.87 -1.81
C LYS A 90 -13.22 15.04 -0.76
N SER A 91 -13.58 13.78 -0.61
CA SER A 91 -12.92 12.83 0.29
C SER A 91 -11.51 12.47 -0.19
N GLY A 92 -10.67 11.98 0.71
CA GLY A 92 -9.27 11.65 0.41
C GLY A 92 -8.27 12.61 1.06
N LEU A 93 -6.99 12.28 0.90
CA LEU A 93 -5.88 13.08 1.38
C LEU A 93 -5.91 14.46 0.67
N PRO A 94 -5.86 15.57 1.41
CA PRO A 94 -5.74 16.91 0.82
C PRO A 94 -4.46 17.01 -0.02
N THR A 95 -4.53 17.65 -1.18
CA THR A 95 -3.43 17.70 -2.16
C THR A 95 -2.29 18.62 -1.74
N GLU A 96 -2.51 19.47 -0.75
CA GLU A 96 -1.50 20.31 -0.10
C GLU A 96 -0.62 19.54 0.89
N GLU A 97 -1.03 18.33 1.28
CA GLU A 97 -0.21 17.46 2.11
C GLU A 97 0.93 16.85 1.31
N VAL A 98 2.14 16.91 1.87
CA VAL A 98 3.32 16.31 1.23
C VAL A 98 3.45 14.87 1.70
N THR A 99 3.41 13.94 0.74
CA THR A 99 3.57 12.52 1.00
C THR A 99 5.04 12.10 1.04
N MET A 100 5.32 10.98 1.72
CA MET A 100 6.64 10.37 1.70
C MET A 100 7.11 10.00 0.29
N ALA A 101 6.18 9.67 -0.62
CA ALA A 101 6.52 9.38 -2.01
C ALA A 101 7.09 10.63 -2.70
N GLU A 102 6.45 11.79 -2.56
CA GLU A 102 6.97 13.07 -3.08
C GLU A 102 8.33 13.44 -2.47
N MET A 103 8.50 13.18 -1.16
CA MET A 103 9.78 13.38 -0.48
C MET A 103 10.89 12.46 -1.03
N PHE A 104 10.58 11.18 -1.29
CA PHE A 104 11.54 10.25 -1.89
C PHE A 104 11.85 10.64 -3.35
N LYS A 105 10.82 10.94 -4.14
CA LYS A 105 10.95 11.34 -5.55
C LYS A 105 11.79 12.60 -5.70
N SER A 106 11.53 13.65 -4.91
CA SER A 106 12.35 14.88 -4.90
C SER A 106 13.81 14.64 -4.50
N ASN A 107 14.09 13.51 -3.84
CA ASN A 107 15.44 13.09 -3.45
C ASN A 107 16.09 12.09 -4.41
N GLY A 108 15.55 11.93 -5.62
CA GLY A 108 16.14 11.13 -6.70
C GLY A 108 15.85 9.64 -6.60
N TYR A 109 14.80 9.25 -5.87
CA TYR A 109 14.31 7.87 -5.85
C TYR A 109 13.27 7.66 -6.95
N ARG A 110 13.29 6.47 -7.55
CA ARG A 110 12.11 5.93 -8.24
C ARG A 110 11.07 5.55 -7.20
N THR A 111 9.80 5.83 -7.45
CA THR A 111 8.74 5.59 -6.48
C THR A 111 7.66 4.66 -7.02
N GLY A 112 7.32 3.63 -6.25
CA GLY A 112 6.33 2.63 -6.65
C GLY A 112 5.30 2.35 -5.56
N LEU A 113 4.04 2.18 -5.95
CA LEU A 113 2.98 1.65 -5.11
C LEU A 113 2.38 0.41 -5.78
N ILE A 114 2.38 -0.72 -5.07
CA ILE A 114 1.67 -1.92 -5.50
C ILE A 114 0.67 -2.31 -4.41
N GLY A 115 -0.59 -2.45 -4.77
CA GLY A 115 -1.67 -2.85 -3.86
C GLY A 115 -2.70 -1.76 -3.62
N LYS A 116 -3.15 -1.62 -2.37
CA LYS A 116 -4.21 -0.70 -1.97
C LYS A 116 -3.72 0.74 -1.80
N TRP A 117 -4.42 1.69 -2.42
CA TRP A 117 -4.22 3.12 -2.20
C TRP A 117 -5.12 3.68 -1.08
N HIS A 118 -6.43 3.82 -1.33
CA HIS A 118 -7.46 4.21 -0.37
C HIS A 118 -7.31 5.62 0.24
N LEU A 119 -6.77 6.57 -0.52
CA LEU A 119 -6.59 7.98 -0.11
C LEU A 119 -7.20 9.01 -1.08
N GLY A 120 -8.09 8.58 -1.97
CA GLY A 120 -8.79 9.47 -2.90
C GLY A 120 -8.95 8.82 -4.28
N HIS A 121 -9.73 9.47 -5.13
CA HIS A 121 -10.05 8.95 -6.46
C HIS A 121 -10.03 10.01 -7.58
N THR A 122 -9.73 11.27 -7.28
CA THR A 122 -9.46 12.29 -8.32
C THR A 122 -8.01 12.16 -8.80
N PRO A 123 -7.67 12.55 -10.04
CA PRO A 123 -6.32 12.42 -10.58
C PRO A 123 -5.22 12.96 -9.65
N GLU A 124 -5.46 14.09 -9.00
CA GLU A 124 -4.52 14.75 -8.08
C GLU A 124 -4.35 13.98 -6.75
N LYS A 125 -5.36 13.20 -6.36
CA LYS A 125 -5.37 12.39 -5.13
C LYS A 125 -5.04 10.92 -5.39
N LEU A 126 -4.85 10.51 -6.64
CA LEU A 126 -4.39 9.16 -7.00
C LEU A 126 -2.88 9.01 -6.75
N PRO A 127 -2.35 7.78 -6.66
CA PRO A 127 -0.92 7.57 -6.38
C PRO A 127 0.02 8.36 -7.28
N ASN A 128 -0.29 8.44 -8.59
CA ASN A 128 0.53 9.18 -9.55
C ASN A 128 0.50 10.70 -9.34
N GLY A 129 -0.63 11.25 -8.87
CA GLY A 129 -0.73 12.65 -8.44
C GLY A 129 -0.08 12.92 -7.09
N GLN A 130 0.22 11.87 -6.32
CA GLN A 130 0.73 11.91 -4.94
C GLN A 130 2.16 11.34 -4.87
N GLY A 131 2.96 11.59 -5.91
CA GLY A 131 4.39 11.35 -5.91
C GLY A 131 4.86 9.95 -6.29
N PHE A 132 3.98 9.00 -6.62
CA PHE A 132 4.39 7.69 -7.12
C PHE A 132 4.58 7.68 -8.65
N ASP A 133 5.76 7.31 -9.12
CA ASP A 133 6.05 7.15 -10.55
C ASP A 133 5.34 5.92 -11.14
N TYR A 134 5.17 4.88 -10.33
CA TYR A 134 4.51 3.65 -10.70
C TYR A 134 3.40 3.28 -9.72
N PHE A 135 2.24 2.90 -10.26
CA PHE A 135 1.14 2.32 -9.51
C PHE A 135 0.62 1.05 -10.18
N PHE A 136 0.42 0.00 -9.39
CA PHE A 136 -0.39 -1.15 -9.78
C PHE A 136 -1.29 -1.55 -8.61
N GLY A 137 -2.60 -1.59 -8.81
CA GLY A 137 -3.51 -2.07 -7.79
C GLY A 137 -4.84 -1.33 -7.80
N HIS A 138 -5.40 -1.12 -6.61
CA HIS A 138 -6.77 -0.68 -6.46
C HIS A 138 -6.88 0.60 -5.63
N GLN A 139 -7.82 1.45 -6.01
CA GLN A 139 -7.92 2.81 -5.46
C GLN A 139 -8.81 2.84 -4.21
N ARG A 140 -9.77 1.92 -4.12
CA ARG A 140 -10.81 1.90 -3.08
C ARG A 140 -10.42 1.01 -1.89
N GLY A 141 -11.34 0.86 -0.95
CA GLY A 141 -11.11 0.16 0.31
C GLY A 141 -10.77 -1.31 0.18
N CYS A 142 -11.21 -1.98 -0.89
CA CYS A 142 -10.96 -3.40 -1.11
C CYS A 142 -11.36 -3.81 -2.52
N ILE A 143 -10.92 -5.00 -2.92
CA ILE A 143 -11.39 -5.68 -4.12
C ILE A 143 -11.54 -7.17 -3.84
N ASP A 144 -12.37 -7.85 -4.61
CA ASP A 144 -12.29 -9.29 -4.72
C ASP A 144 -10.96 -9.72 -5.38
N ASN A 145 -10.34 -10.78 -4.87
CA ASN A 145 -8.98 -11.15 -5.27
C ASN A 145 -8.89 -11.75 -6.68
N TYR A 146 -10.00 -12.12 -7.33
CA TYR A 146 -10.00 -12.75 -8.65
C TYR A 146 -10.73 -11.92 -9.71
N SER A 147 -11.87 -11.31 -9.36
CA SER A 147 -12.61 -10.44 -10.26
C SER A 147 -12.07 -9.01 -10.26
N HIS A 148 -11.45 -8.59 -9.15
CA HIS A 148 -10.97 -7.23 -8.91
C HIS A 148 -12.06 -6.16 -8.85
N PHE A 149 -13.28 -6.57 -8.51
CA PHE A 149 -14.39 -5.66 -8.26
C PHE A 149 -14.45 -5.27 -6.78
N PHE A 150 -14.77 -4.00 -6.55
CA PHE A 150 -15.28 -3.48 -5.29
C PHE A 150 -16.79 -3.71 -5.21
N PHE A 151 -17.29 -4.22 -4.08
CA PHE A 151 -18.68 -4.68 -3.93
C PHE A 151 -19.38 -4.22 -2.64
N TRP A 152 -18.74 -3.38 -1.81
CA TRP A 152 -19.33 -2.93 -0.54
C TRP A 152 -20.37 -1.81 -0.70
N HIS A 153 -20.26 -1.01 -1.76
CA HIS A 153 -21.26 0.01 -2.09
C HIS A 153 -21.65 -0.15 -3.54
N GLY A 154 -22.89 -0.59 -3.76
CA GLY A 154 -23.44 -0.83 -5.09
C GLY A 154 -23.53 0.44 -5.95
N PRO A 155 -23.50 0.32 -7.28
CA PRO A 155 -23.23 -0.91 -8.03
C PRO A 155 -21.78 -1.39 -7.86
N ASN A 156 -21.52 -2.68 -8.10
CA ASN A 156 -20.14 -3.18 -8.09
C ASN A 156 -19.32 -2.46 -9.14
N LEU A 157 -18.11 -2.04 -8.79
CA LEU A 157 -17.20 -1.31 -9.67
C LEU A 157 -15.90 -2.08 -9.81
N HIS A 158 -15.43 -2.24 -11.04
CA HIS A 158 -14.07 -2.74 -11.25
C HIS A 158 -13.06 -1.71 -10.70
N ASP A 159 -11.98 -2.19 -10.07
CA ASP A 159 -11.03 -1.33 -9.36
C ASP A 159 -9.61 -1.89 -9.44
N LEU A 160 -9.14 -2.19 -10.66
CA LEU A 160 -7.74 -2.55 -10.90
C LEU A 160 -7.13 -1.64 -11.97
N TYR A 161 -5.99 -1.04 -11.63
CA TYR A 161 -5.32 -0.05 -12.44
C TYR A 161 -3.83 -0.33 -12.54
N ARG A 162 -3.26 0.07 -13.67
CA ARG A 162 -1.83 0.32 -13.82
C ARG A 162 -1.65 1.78 -14.18
N ASN A 163 -1.06 2.54 -13.28
CA ASN A 163 -1.09 4.00 -13.28
C ASN A 163 -2.52 4.51 -13.43
N GLU A 164 -2.77 5.38 -14.40
CA GLU A 164 -4.08 5.99 -14.68
C GLU A 164 -4.98 5.09 -15.54
N THR A 165 -4.47 3.95 -16.02
CA THR A 165 -5.20 3.06 -16.94
C THR A 165 -5.85 1.91 -16.17
N GLU A 166 -7.17 1.79 -16.31
CA GLU A 166 -7.90 0.62 -15.82
C GLU A 166 -7.53 -0.63 -16.62
N ILE A 167 -7.27 -1.75 -15.93
CA ILE A 167 -6.84 -3.01 -16.54
C ILE A 167 -7.61 -4.20 -16.00
N TYR A 168 -8.01 -5.13 -16.87
CA TYR A 168 -8.82 -6.28 -16.50
C TYR A 168 -7.97 -7.55 -16.49
N ARG A 169 -7.96 -8.28 -15.36
CA ARG A 169 -7.23 -9.55 -15.15
C ARG A 169 -8.13 -10.63 -14.53
N PRO A 170 -9.30 -10.90 -15.11
CA PRO A 170 -10.31 -11.75 -14.48
C PRO A 170 -9.79 -13.17 -14.24
N GLY A 171 -9.99 -13.67 -13.03
CA GLY A 171 -9.58 -15.02 -12.62
C GLY A 171 -8.12 -15.13 -12.19
N GLU A 172 -7.34 -14.06 -12.28
CA GLU A 172 -5.97 -14.04 -11.78
C GLU A 172 -5.93 -13.60 -10.32
N PHE A 173 -5.20 -14.33 -9.48
CA PHE A 173 -5.14 -14.01 -8.05
C PHE A 173 -4.33 -12.72 -7.82
N PHE A 174 -4.96 -11.73 -7.20
CA PHE A 174 -4.35 -10.41 -6.99
C PHE A 174 -2.99 -10.47 -6.29
N GLY A 175 -2.83 -11.35 -5.30
CA GLY A 175 -1.55 -11.53 -4.60
C GLY A 175 -0.40 -11.95 -5.53
N ASP A 176 -0.66 -12.80 -6.53
CA ASP A 176 0.34 -13.20 -7.52
C ASP A 176 0.68 -12.06 -8.47
N LEU A 177 -0.33 -11.30 -8.88
CA LEU A 177 -0.14 -10.09 -9.69
C LEU A 177 0.77 -9.09 -8.96
N MET A 178 0.52 -8.84 -7.66
CA MET A 178 1.38 -7.97 -6.84
C MET A 178 2.84 -8.46 -6.81
N VAL A 179 3.07 -9.77 -6.69
CA VAL A 179 4.43 -10.35 -6.68
C VAL A 179 5.09 -10.20 -8.05
N GLN A 180 4.36 -10.42 -9.15
CA GLN A 180 4.89 -10.25 -10.51
C GLN A 180 5.30 -8.79 -10.75
N GLU A 181 4.44 -7.85 -10.38
CA GLU A 181 4.67 -6.42 -10.53
C GLU A 181 5.86 -5.94 -9.69
N MET A 182 5.97 -6.44 -8.45
CA MET A 182 7.11 -6.11 -7.58
C MET A 182 8.41 -6.67 -8.14
N LYS A 183 8.40 -7.90 -8.66
CA LYS A 183 9.58 -8.50 -9.33
C LYS A 183 10.00 -7.67 -10.54
N GLN A 184 9.04 -7.24 -11.36
CA GLN A 184 9.33 -6.40 -12.52
C GLN A 184 9.98 -5.08 -12.09
N PHE A 185 9.37 -4.36 -11.14
CA PHE A 185 9.86 -3.07 -10.65
C PHE A 185 11.29 -3.14 -10.08
N ILE A 186 11.60 -4.15 -9.25
CA ILE A 186 12.93 -4.28 -8.63
C ILE A 186 13.99 -4.81 -9.61
N SER A 187 13.59 -5.54 -10.66
CA SER A 187 14.51 -6.10 -11.65
C SER A 187 14.95 -5.09 -12.71
N GLU A 188 14.24 -3.96 -12.82
CA GLU A 188 14.59 -2.89 -13.72
C GLU A 188 15.96 -2.30 -13.37
N LYS A 189 16.89 -2.33 -14.34
CA LYS A 189 18.23 -1.77 -14.17
C LYS A 189 18.15 -0.25 -14.08
N SER A 190 18.57 0.29 -12.94
CA SER A 190 18.64 1.73 -12.72
C SER A 190 19.75 2.05 -11.72
N ASP A 191 20.42 3.18 -11.92
CA ASP A 191 21.37 3.75 -10.96
C ASP A 191 20.67 4.52 -9.83
N GLN A 192 19.37 4.80 -9.99
CA GLN A 192 18.56 5.46 -8.97
C GLN A 192 18.11 4.45 -7.89
N PRO A 193 18.18 4.81 -6.59
CA PRO A 193 17.53 4.03 -5.55
C PRO A 193 16.02 4.04 -5.74
N PHE A 194 15.30 3.14 -5.08
CA PHE A 194 13.84 3.12 -5.13
C PHE A 194 13.20 3.15 -3.73
N PHE A 195 12.05 3.81 -3.66
CA PHE A 195 11.11 3.72 -2.57
C PHE A 195 9.87 2.98 -3.07
N HIS A 196 9.44 1.97 -2.34
CA HIS A 196 8.29 1.18 -2.72
C HIS A 196 7.34 0.95 -1.53
N LEU A 197 6.06 1.28 -1.72
CA LEU A 197 4.99 0.90 -0.81
C LEU A 197 4.24 -0.32 -1.34
N LEU A 198 4.31 -1.44 -0.62
CA LEU A 198 3.54 -2.64 -0.91
C LEU A 198 2.33 -2.69 0.03
N GLY A 199 1.18 -2.21 -0.44
CA GLY A 199 -0.09 -2.20 0.30
C GLY A 199 -0.83 -3.53 0.18
N HIS A 200 -0.37 -4.54 0.91
CA HIS A 200 -0.83 -5.92 0.75
C HIS A 200 -2.19 -6.20 1.42
N LYS A 201 -3.13 -6.71 0.63
CA LYS A 201 -4.41 -7.24 1.09
C LYS A 201 -4.21 -8.67 1.62
N TYR A 202 -3.80 -8.79 2.88
CA TYR A 202 -3.53 -10.09 3.52
C TYR A 202 -4.80 -10.74 4.07
N ALA A 203 -5.52 -10.02 4.94
CA ALA A 203 -6.71 -10.52 5.63
C ALA A 203 -7.94 -9.61 5.49
N ALA A 204 -7.85 -8.54 4.70
CA ALA A 204 -8.99 -7.66 4.47
C ALA A 204 -10.04 -8.32 3.57
N LEU A 205 -11.31 -8.06 3.88
CA LEU A 205 -12.43 -8.64 3.17
C LEU A 205 -12.50 -8.20 1.69
N PRO A 206 -13.00 -9.04 0.79
CA PRO A 206 -13.44 -10.42 1.03
C PRO A 206 -12.23 -11.34 1.23
N LEU A 207 -12.36 -12.30 2.15
CA LEU A 207 -11.34 -13.31 2.38
C LEU A 207 -11.34 -14.28 1.21
N SER A 208 -10.25 -14.28 0.46
CA SER A 208 -9.96 -15.32 -0.52
C SER A 208 -8.47 -15.53 -0.56
N GLY A 209 -8.05 -16.76 -0.28
CA GLY A 209 -6.66 -17.19 -0.31
C GLY A 209 -6.43 -18.15 -1.47
N ARG A 210 -5.20 -18.22 -1.94
CA ARG A 210 -4.74 -19.30 -2.81
C ARG A 210 -4.17 -20.42 -1.93
N PRO A 211 -4.55 -21.70 -2.15
CA PRO A 211 -3.95 -22.83 -1.44
C PRO A 211 -2.46 -22.99 -1.72
#